data_AF-A0AAE6UJK5-F1
#
_entry.id   AF-A0AAE6UJK5-F1
#
_cell.length_a   1.000
_cell.length_b   1.000
_cell.length_c   1.000
_cell.angle_alpha   90.00
_cell.angle_beta   90.00
_cell.angle_gamma   90.00
#
_symmetry.space_group_name_H-M   'P 1'
#
loop_
_entity.id
_entity.type
_entity.pdbx_description
1 polymer ?
#
loop_
_entity_poly.entity_id
_entity_poly.type
_entity_poly.pdbx_seq_one_letter_code
_entity_poly.pdbx_strand_id
1 'polypeptide(L)'
;MPFFEDTTRTASVVGGLTCLIFVGNILMRYFCNGNNDTVIVVLCFLSIGIVIFFATYGSNKDPLTFTKLKVYGMLIASTLIMFCITNIILKKENADCSQLKKQKQCIRSLEIQIINLRIKLSVIKREAELHFSGFGYNNQICTDINRKYLLSENIKYSDYYTSYRIINFIMFGMALLIFLSQAFHSAMFETSDLKDLALYCVLVSFLLIMFIVDKLLSYRIVNELNTAQKEYKVYEKTLNGQFVKENKQYSELIKSILNYNTLNNTKVTEAQIEKLEQHKNKILEILK
;
A
#
# COMPACT_ATOMS: atom_id res chain seq x y z
N MET A 1 38.32 23.52 24.94
CA MET A 1 37.01 23.06 25.47
C MET A 1 36.88 21.58 25.17
N PRO A 2 37.22 20.68 26.11
CA PRO A 2 37.27 19.24 25.87
C PRO A 2 35.92 18.63 25.45
N PHE A 3 34.81 19.17 25.98
CA PHE A 3 33.45 18.76 25.60
C PHE A 3 33.11 18.97 24.10
N PHE A 4 33.72 19.95 23.42
CA PHE A 4 33.49 20.21 21.99
C PHE A 4 34.32 19.27 21.09
N GLU A 5 35.50 18.85 21.53
CA GLU A 5 36.33 17.88 20.80
C GLU A 5 35.76 16.46 20.92
N ASP A 6 35.27 16.08 22.10
CA ASP A 6 34.64 14.77 22.29
C ASP A 6 33.30 14.63 21.55
N THR A 7 32.51 15.70 21.47
CA THR A 7 31.26 15.72 20.69
C THR A 7 31.50 15.67 19.18
N THR A 8 32.50 16.38 18.66
CA THR A 8 32.86 16.32 17.23
C THR A 8 33.43 14.96 16.82
N ARG A 9 34.24 14.33 17.68
CA ARG A 9 34.73 12.95 17.48
C ARG A 9 33.59 11.94 17.49
N THR A 10 32.69 12.03 18.46
CA THR A 10 31.50 11.16 18.57
C THR A 10 30.58 11.30 17.35
N ALA A 11 30.28 12.53 16.94
CA ALA A 11 29.47 12.80 15.76
C ALA A 11 30.10 12.20 14.48
N SER A 12 31.44 12.23 14.38
CA SER A 12 32.17 11.65 13.25
C SER A 12 32.07 10.12 13.21
N VAL A 13 32.14 9.44 14.37
CA VAL A 13 31.99 7.98 14.47
C VAL A 13 30.55 7.56 14.15
N VAL A 14 29.55 8.21 14.76
CA VAL A 14 28.13 7.89 14.51
C VAL A 14 27.75 8.19 13.05
N GLY A 15 28.23 9.30 12.50
CA GLY A 15 28.08 9.64 11.09
C GLY A 15 28.71 8.61 10.16
N GLY A 16 29.94 8.16 10.47
CA GLY A 16 30.63 7.10 9.72
C GLY A 16 29.87 5.77 9.72
N LEU A 17 29.37 5.31 10.87
CA LEU A 17 28.56 4.09 10.96
C LEU A 17 27.25 4.21 10.17
N THR A 18 26.60 5.38 10.23
CA THR A 18 25.37 5.64 9.45
C THR A 18 25.66 5.63 7.94
N CYS A 19 26.78 6.21 7.52
CA CYS A 19 27.24 6.16 6.13
C CYS A 19 27.55 4.72 5.69
N LEU A 20 28.19 3.91 6.54
CA LEU A 20 28.46 2.49 6.25
C LEU A 20 27.17 1.70 6.04
N ILE A 21 26.14 1.94 6.85
CA ILE A 21 24.81 1.36 6.65
C ILE A 21 24.29 1.73 5.26
N PHE A 22 24.32 3.02 4.91
CA PHE A 22 23.76 3.50 3.65
C PHE A 22 24.52 2.98 2.42
N VAL A 23 25.85 3.07 2.43
CA VAL A 23 26.73 2.57 1.36
C VAL A 23 26.58 1.07 1.20
N GLY A 24 26.59 0.32 2.30
CA GLY A 24 26.34 -1.12 2.27
C GLY A 24 24.99 -1.44 1.61
N ASN A 25 23.93 -0.67 1.94
CA ASN A 25 22.59 -0.93 1.42
C ASN A 25 22.54 -0.73 -0.11
N ILE A 26 23.24 0.30 -0.60
CA ILE A 26 23.39 0.54 -2.04
C ILE A 26 24.15 -0.62 -2.70
N LEU A 27 25.27 -1.04 -2.13
CA LEU A 27 26.08 -2.14 -2.65
C LEU A 27 25.29 -3.46 -2.68
N MET A 28 24.59 -3.80 -1.60
CA MET A 28 23.76 -5.01 -1.54
C MET A 28 22.66 -4.99 -2.61
N ARG A 29 22.01 -3.85 -2.82
CA ARG A 29 21.00 -3.69 -3.89
C ARG A 29 21.57 -3.84 -5.29
N TYR A 30 22.83 -3.48 -5.49
CA TYR A 30 23.49 -3.59 -6.79
C TYR A 30 23.95 -5.03 -7.07
N PHE A 31 24.49 -5.73 -6.05
CA PHE A 31 25.15 -7.02 -6.23
C PHE A 31 24.30 -8.25 -5.82
N CYS A 32 23.30 -8.11 -4.95
CA CYS A 32 22.59 -9.26 -4.34
C CYS A 32 21.14 -9.44 -4.82
N ASN A 33 20.85 -9.15 -6.10
CA ASN A 33 19.52 -9.11 -6.76
C ASN A 33 18.60 -10.38 -6.65
N GLY A 34 18.33 -10.87 -5.44
CA GLY A 34 17.49 -12.03 -5.15
C GLY A 34 17.74 -12.70 -3.80
N ASN A 35 18.93 -12.54 -3.19
CA ASN A 35 19.34 -13.26 -1.97
C ASN A 35 19.36 -12.40 -0.69
N ASN A 36 18.66 -11.27 -0.67
CA ASN A 36 18.67 -10.33 0.45
C ASN A 36 18.33 -10.99 1.79
N ASP A 37 17.38 -11.93 1.81
CA ASP A 37 16.95 -12.59 3.04
C ASP A 37 18.05 -13.49 3.63
N THR A 38 18.80 -14.22 2.78
CA THR A 38 19.94 -15.05 3.23
C THR A 38 21.06 -14.18 3.79
N VAL A 39 21.35 -13.05 3.15
CA VAL A 39 22.39 -12.14 3.63
C VAL A 39 21.97 -11.47 4.94
N ILE A 40 20.69 -11.08 5.10
CA ILE A 40 20.14 -10.58 6.37
C ILE A 40 20.36 -11.61 7.49
N VAL A 41 20.08 -12.89 7.22
CA VAL A 41 20.27 -13.97 8.19
C VAL A 41 21.76 -14.13 8.56
N VAL A 42 22.66 -14.16 7.58
CA VAL A 42 24.11 -14.28 7.81
C VAL A 42 24.64 -13.11 8.63
N LEU A 43 24.25 -11.88 8.31
CA LEU A 43 24.70 -10.68 9.03
C LEU A 43 24.09 -10.59 10.43
N CYS A 44 22.87 -11.09 10.62
CA CYS A 44 22.27 -11.21 11.95
C CYS A 44 23.05 -12.20 12.83
N PHE A 45 23.39 -13.38 12.30
CA PHE A 45 24.22 -14.36 13.02
C PHE A 45 25.62 -13.80 13.32
N LEU A 46 26.23 -13.09 12.37
CA LEU A 46 27.52 -12.43 12.58
C LEU A 46 27.43 -11.40 13.70
N SER A 47 26.39 -10.57 13.72
CA SER A 47 26.15 -9.57 14.77
C SER A 47 26.00 -10.22 16.15
N ILE A 48 25.18 -11.27 16.26
CA ILE A 48 25.02 -12.03 17.51
C ILE A 48 26.34 -12.66 17.95
N GLY A 49 27.09 -13.24 17.01
CA GLY A 49 28.41 -13.84 17.28
C GLY A 49 29.42 -12.83 17.83
N ILE A 50 29.45 -11.60 17.30
CA ILE A 50 30.29 -10.52 17.81
C ILE A 50 29.93 -10.20 19.27
N VAL A 51 28.64 -10.04 19.58
CA VAL A 51 28.20 -9.71 20.95
C VAL A 51 28.49 -10.84 21.94
N ILE A 52 28.25 -12.10 21.55
CA ILE A 52 28.57 -13.27 22.39
C ILE A 52 30.08 -13.36 22.62
N PHE A 53 30.90 -13.18 21.59
CA PHE A 53 32.37 -13.20 21.71
C PHE A 53 32.86 -12.20 22.77
N PHE A 54 32.39 -10.95 22.70
CA PHE A 54 32.78 -9.94 23.69
C PHE A 54 32.16 -10.16 25.08
N ALA A 55 30.99 -10.80 25.18
CA ALA A 55 30.40 -11.17 26.46
C ALA A 55 31.19 -12.31 27.15
N THR A 56 31.65 -13.31 26.38
CA THR A 56 32.35 -14.48 26.92
C THR A 56 33.83 -14.22 27.18
N TYR A 57 34.54 -13.58 26.24
CA TYR A 57 35.98 -13.34 26.36
C TYR A 57 36.32 -12.00 27.02
N GLY A 58 35.34 -11.10 27.16
CA GLY A 58 35.55 -9.80 27.79
C GLY A 58 35.38 -9.76 29.31
N SER A 59 35.06 -10.90 29.94
CA SER A 59 35.02 -10.98 31.41
C SER A 59 36.39 -11.26 32.04
N ASN A 60 37.44 -11.50 31.23
CA ASN A 60 38.76 -11.92 31.72
C ASN A 60 39.87 -10.94 31.30
N LYS A 61 40.28 -10.11 32.27
CA LYS A 61 41.53 -9.33 32.39
C LYS A 61 41.68 -8.05 31.53
N ASP A 62 41.90 -6.92 32.24
CA ASP A 62 42.17 -5.54 31.78
C ASP A 62 43.22 -5.42 30.64
N PRO A 63 43.05 -4.55 29.62
CA PRO A 63 43.46 -3.12 29.66
C PRO A 63 42.51 -2.14 28.91
N LEU A 64 42.77 -0.83 29.02
CA LEU A 64 42.02 0.29 28.39
C LEU A 64 41.76 0.09 26.87
N THR A 65 42.70 -0.58 26.18
CA THR A 65 42.59 -0.94 24.75
C THR A 65 41.50 -1.97 24.47
N PHE A 66 41.29 -2.94 25.37
CA PHE A 66 40.29 -3.99 25.22
C PHE A 66 38.88 -3.45 25.47
N THR A 67 38.72 -2.51 26.41
CA THR A 67 37.46 -1.79 26.63
C THR A 67 37.02 -1.02 25.38
N LYS A 68 37.94 -0.31 24.73
CA LYS A 68 37.66 0.38 23.46
C LYS A 68 37.26 -0.59 22.35
N LEU A 69 37.96 -1.72 22.24
CA LEU A 69 37.69 -2.74 21.23
C LEU A 69 36.30 -3.39 21.43
N LYS A 70 35.88 -3.60 22.69
CA LYS A 70 34.53 -4.04 23.06
C LYS A 70 33.45 -3.04 22.64
N VAL A 71 33.66 -1.74 22.88
CA VAL A 71 32.73 -0.68 22.46
C VAL A 71 32.58 -0.67 20.94
N TYR A 72 33.69 -0.67 20.19
CA TYR A 72 33.63 -0.70 18.73
C TYR A 72 32.99 -1.98 18.19
N GLY A 73 33.25 -3.13 18.81
CA GLY A 73 32.60 -4.39 18.47
C GLY A 73 31.08 -4.34 18.63
N MET A 74 30.61 -3.77 19.74
CA MET A 74 29.18 -3.60 20.00
C MET A 74 28.53 -2.62 19.03
N LEU A 75 29.21 -1.52 18.70
CA LEU A 75 28.74 -0.56 17.68
C LEU A 75 28.66 -1.20 16.30
N ILE A 76 29.65 -2.02 15.91
CA ILE A 76 29.62 -2.78 14.66
C ILE A 76 28.43 -3.74 14.65
N ALA A 77 28.20 -4.48 15.73
CA ALA A 77 27.05 -5.37 15.84
C ALA A 77 25.72 -4.61 15.68
N SER A 78 25.52 -3.50 16.41
CA SER A 78 24.32 -2.66 16.26
C SER A 78 24.18 -2.10 14.83
N THR A 79 25.28 -1.75 14.19
CA THR A 79 25.32 -1.26 12.80
C THR A 79 24.90 -2.36 11.81
N LEU A 80 25.30 -3.61 12.03
CA LEU A 80 24.87 -4.77 11.24
C LEU A 80 23.36 -5.03 11.38
N ILE A 81 22.82 -4.94 12.60
CA ILE A 81 21.37 -5.06 12.82
C ILE A 81 20.61 -3.94 12.12
N MET A 82 21.07 -2.69 12.26
CA MET A 82 20.46 -1.54 11.61
C MET A 82 20.54 -1.63 10.09
N PHE A 83 21.63 -2.18 9.55
CA PHE A 83 21.78 -2.52 8.15
C PHE A 83 20.73 -3.55 7.68
N CYS A 84 20.52 -4.63 8.44
CA CYS A 84 19.49 -5.62 8.14
C CYS A 84 18.08 -5.02 8.15
N ILE A 85 17.76 -4.22 9.18
CA ILE A 85 16.49 -3.49 9.30
C ILE A 85 16.28 -2.61 8.06
N THR A 86 17.28 -1.81 7.71
CA THR A 86 17.20 -0.88 6.58
C THR A 86 16.93 -1.63 5.27
N ASN A 87 17.57 -2.78 5.05
CA ASN A 87 17.33 -3.60 3.85
C ASN A 87 15.91 -4.15 3.74
N ILE A 88 15.28 -4.52 4.86
CA ILE A 88 13.88 -4.99 4.86
C ILE A 88 12.95 -3.88 4.37
N ILE A 89 13.13 -2.65 4.86
CA ILE A 89 12.28 -1.51 4.50
C ILE A 89 12.53 -1.04 3.07
N LEU A 90 13.79 -1.10 2.67
CA LEU A 90 14.27 -0.74 1.34
C LEU A 90 14.06 -1.86 0.31
N LYS A 91 13.48 -3.00 0.69
CA LYS A 91 13.16 -4.07 -0.24
C LYS A 91 12.26 -3.55 -1.35
N LYS A 92 12.62 -3.84 -2.61
CA LYS A 92 11.77 -3.50 -3.76
C LYS A 92 10.47 -4.29 -3.65
N GLU A 93 9.37 -3.65 -4.06
CA GLU A 93 8.08 -4.31 -4.15
C GLU A 93 8.19 -5.53 -5.08
N ASN A 94 7.67 -6.68 -4.61
CA ASN A 94 7.67 -7.90 -5.39
C ASN A 94 6.80 -7.71 -6.66
N ALA A 95 7.23 -8.28 -7.79
CA ALA A 95 6.46 -8.30 -9.03
C ALA A 95 5.04 -8.85 -8.81
N ASP A 96 4.90 -9.91 -7.99
CA ASP A 96 3.62 -10.52 -7.63
C ASP A 96 2.68 -9.54 -6.92
N CYS A 97 3.23 -8.71 -6.03
CA CYS A 97 2.46 -7.67 -5.32
C CYS A 97 1.93 -6.63 -6.32
N SER A 98 2.79 -6.19 -7.24
CA SER A 98 2.41 -5.21 -8.27
C SER A 98 1.31 -5.76 -9.20
N GLN A 99 1.35 -7.05 -9.53
CA GLN A 99 0.36 -7.71 -10.35
C GLN A 99 -0.99 -7.82 -9.62
N LEU A 100 -0.99 -8.30 -8.38
CA LEU A 100 -2.19 -8.45 -7.56
C LEU A 100 -2.89 -7.09 -7.32
N LYS A 101 -2.10 -6.04 -7.11
CA LYS A 101 -2.61 -4.67 -6.96
C LYS A 101 -3.33 -4.19 -8.21
N LYS A 102 -2.73 -4.37 -9.40
CA LYS A 102 -3.37 -4.00 -10.68
C LYS A 102 -4.68 -4.75 -10.89
N GLN A 103 -4.69 -6.06 -10.60
CA GLN A 103 -5.89 -6.89 -10.70
C GLN A 103 -7.02 -6.37 -9.80
N LYS A 104 -6.74 -6.14 -8.51
CA LYS A 104 -7.76 -5.65 -7.56
C LYS A 104 -8.24 -4.24 -7.88
N GLN A 105 -7.37 -3.38 -8.41
CA GLN A 105 -7.74 -2.04 -8.88
C GLN A 105 -8.69 -2.11 -10.09
N CYS A 106 -8.40 -2.99 -11.05
CA CYS A 106 -9.25 -3.18 -12.23
C CYS A 106 -10.65 -3.67 -11.84
N ILE A 107 -10.73 -4.71 -11.00
CA ILE A 107 -12.00 -5.22 -10.47
C ILE A 107 -12.80 -4.11 -9.79
N ARG A 108 -12.17 -3.38 -8.87
CA ARG A 108 -12.87 -2.36 -8.09
C ARG A 108 -13.34 -1.19 -8.96
N SER A 109 -12.57 -0.83 -9.99
CA SER A 109 -12.98 0.16 -10.98
C SER A 109 -14.23 -0.29 -11.74
N LEU A 110 -14.26 -1.55 -12.21
CA LEU A 110 -15.42 -2.13 -12.88
C LEU A 110 -16.65 -2.20 -11.96
N GLU A 111 -16.48 -2.60 -10.70
CA GLU A 111 -17.58 -2.64 -9.72
C GLU A 111 -18.18 -1.24 -9.50
N ILE A 112 -17.35 -0.21 -9.35
CA ILE A 112 -17.81 1.18 -9.22
C ILE A 112 -18.55 1.64 -10.47
N GLN A 113 -18.05 1.30 -11.66
CA GLN A 113 -18.72 1.66 -12.92
C GLN A 113 -20.10 1.00 -13.04
N ILE A 114 -20.22 -0.28 -12.69
CA ILE A 114 -21.50 -0.99 -12.66
C ILE A 114 -22.46 -0.35 -11.66
N ILE A 115 -22.01 -0.10 -10.43
CA ILE A 115 -22.85 0.54 -9.41
C ILE A 115 -23.32 1.93 -9.88
N ASN A 116 -22.44 2.71 -10.48
CA ASN A 116 -22.79 4.01 -11.04
C ASN A 116 -23.82 3.90 -12.18
N LEU A 117 -23.71 2.89 -13.05
CA LEU A 117 -24.73 2.62 -14.07
C LEU A 117 -26.08 2.24 -13.45
N ARG A 118 -26.10 1.40 -12.41
CA ARG A 118 -27.33 1.06 -11.68
C ARG A 118 -28.00 2.26 -11.03
N ILE A 119 -27.21 3.11 -10.38
CA ILE A 119 -27.70 4.37 -9.81
C ILE A 119 -28.32 5.22 -10.91
N LYS A 120 -27.63 5.36 -12.05
CA LYS A 120 -28.15 6.13 -13.18
C LYS A 120 -29.48 5.59 -13.71
N LEU A 121 -29.55 4.29 -13.96
CA LEU A 121 -30.76 3.61 -14.40
C LEU A 121 -31.91 3.78 -13.39
N SER A 122 -31.64 3.63 -12.10
CA SER A 122 -32.66 3.79 -11.05
C SER A 122 -33.20 5.20 -10.95
N VAL A 123 -32.36 6.22 -11.10
CA VAL A 123 -32.80 7.62 -11.08
C VAL A 123 -33.65 7.93 -12.32
N ILE A 124 -33.20 7.52 -13.51
CA ILE A 124 -33.95 7.71 -14.74
C ILE A 124 -35.30 6.98 -14.69
N LYS A 125 -35.33 5.77 -14.13
CA LYS A 125 -36.57 5.01 -13.92
C LYS A 125 -37.59 5.81 -13.12
N ARG A 126 -37.15 6.33 -11.96
CA ARG A 126 -38.00 7.13 -11.08
C ARG A 126 -38.49 8.41 -11.76
N GLU A 127 -37.62 9.08 -12.52
CA GLU A 127 -37.98 10.29 -13.25
C GLU A 127 -39.02 10.01 -14.36
N ALA A 128 -38.86 8.92 -15.10
CA ALA A 128 -39.81 8.48 -16.11
C ALA A 128 -41.17 8.10 -15.50
N GLU A 129 -41.17 7.37 -14.38
CA GLU A 129 -42.40 7.02 -13.64
C GLU A 129 -43.16 8.27 -13.15
N LEU A 130 -42.44 9.26 -12.61
CA LEU A 130 -43.03 10.54 -12.19
C LEU A 130 -43.59 11.33 -13.37
N HIS A 131 -42.85 11.40 -14.49
CA HIS A 131 -43.30 12.09 -15.68
C HIS A 131 -44.57 11.45 -16.28
N PHE A 132 -44.60 10.13 -16.43
CA PHE A 132 -45.76 9.43 -16.99
C PHE A 132 -46.99 9.38 -16.07
N SER A 133 -46.79 9.51 -14.76
CA SER A 133 -47.89 9.61 -13.78
C SER A 133 -48.46 11.02 -13.65
N GLY A 134 -47.91 12.01 -14.38
CA GLY A 134 -48.37 13.40 -14.33
C GLY A 134 -47.88 14.19 -13.12
N PHE A 135 -47.01 13.60 -12.29
CA PHE A 135 -46.38 14.27 -11.14
C PHE A 135 -44.99 14.85 -11.46
N GLY A 136 -44.55 14.74 -12.71
CA GLY A 136 -43.29 15.31 -13.19
C GLY A 136 -43.31 16.84 -13.16
N TYR A 137 -42.25 17.43 -12.63
CA TYR A 137 -42.09 18.90 -12.58
C TYR A 137 -41.84 19.53 -13.96
N ASN A 138 -41.35 18.75 -14.92
CA ASN A 138 -40.99 19.19 -16.26
C ASN A 138 -41.77 18.44 -17.34
N ASN A 139 -41.99 19.11 -18.48
CA ASN A 139 -42.57 18.51 -19.70
C ASN A 139 -41.62 17.53 -20.41
N GLN A 140 -40.46 17.22 -19.82
CA GLN A 140 -39.45 16.33 -20.37
C GLN A 140 -38.90 15.44 -19.26
N ILE A 141 -38.51 14.22 -19.63
CA ILE A 141 -37.83 13.29 -18.72
C ILE A 141 -36.37 13.71 -18.62
N CYS A 142 -35.90 14.05 -17.43
CA CYS A 142 -34.49 14.39 -17.20
C CYS A 142 -33.61 13.14 -17.22
N THR A 143 -32.50 13.21 -17.96
CA THR A 143 -31.52 12.11 -18.05
C THR A 143 -30.14 12.49 -17.50
N ASP A 144 -29.94 13.77 -17.16
CA ASP A 144 -28.65 14.27 -16.73
C ASP A 144 -28.52 14.18 -15.20
N ILE A 145 -27.69 13.23 -14.76
CA ILE A 145 -27.49 12.95 -13.33
C ILE A 145 -26.22 13.62 -12.88
N ASN A 146 -26.38 14.57 -11.95
CA ASN A 146 -25.26 15.35 -11.43
C ASN A 146 -24.18 14.42 -10.86
N ARG A 147 -22.93 14.61 -11.29
CA ARG A 147 -21.78 13.77 -10.94
C ARG A 147 -21.57 13.64 -9.43
N LYS A 148 -22.06 14.60 -8.63
CA LYS A 148 -22.02 14.59 -7.15
C LYS A 148 -22.81 13.44 -6.51
N TYR A 149 -23.78 12.85 -7.21
CA TYR A 149 -24.59 11.72 -6.72
C TYR A 149 -24.04 10.36 -7.15
N LEU A 150 -22.95 10.34 -7.93
CA LEU A 150 -22.27 9.12 -8.33
C LEU A 150 -21.12 8.82 -7.38
N LEU A 151 -20.79 7.54 -7.23
CA LEU A 151 -19.58 7.15 -6.52
C LEU A 151 -18.37 7.68 -7.27
N SER A 152 -17.43 8.24 -6.52
CA SER A 152 -16.16 8.71 -7.09
C SER A 152 -15.45 7.54 -7.78
N GLU A 153 -15.08 7.73 -9.04
CA GLU A 153 -14.23 6.80 -9.79
C GLU A 153 -12.86 6.65 -9.12
N ASN A 154 -12.48 7.61 -8.27
CA ASN A 154 -11.21 7.66 -7.53
C ASN A 154 -11.34 7.18 -6.07
N ILE A 155 -12.28 6.28 -5.74
CA ILE A 155 -12.27 5.64 -4.41
C ILE A 155 -10.93 4.90 -4.27
N LYS A 156 -10.05 5.42 -3.42
CA LYS A 156 -8.73 4.84 -3.17
C LYS A 156 -8.90 3.37 -2.76
N TYR A 157 -8.33 2.49 -3.57
CA TYR A 157 -8.13 1.11 -3.18
C TYR A 157 -7.24 1.10 -1.91
N SER A 158 -7.80 0.62 -0.80
CA SER A 158 -7.03 0.42 0.44
C SER A 158 -6.13 -0.78 0.24
N ASP A 159 -4.87 -0.49 -0.04
CA ASP A 159 -3.83 -1.47 -0.27
C ASP A 159 -3.18 -1.83 1.07
N TYR A 160 -3.38 -3.07 1.54
CA TYR A 160 -2.76 -3.59 2.75
C TYR A 160 -1.22 -3.48 2.70
N TYR A 161 -0.63 -3.45 1.49
CA TYR A 161 0.80 -3.19 1.29
C TYR A 161 1.19 -1.76 1.69
N THR A 162 0.32 -0.78 1.45
CA THR A 162 0.55 0.61 1.86
C THR A 162 0.53 0.73 3.39
N SER A 163 -0.46 0.11 4.04
CA SER A 163 -0.52 0.06 5.50
C SER A 163 0.71 -0.64 6.11
N TYR A 164 1.16 -1.74 5.50
CA TYR A 164 2.38 -2.42 5.91
C TYR A 164 3.63 -1.55 5.80
N ARG A 165 3.82 -0.83 4.68
CA ARG A 165 4.96 0.08 4.51
C ARG A 165 4.98 1.18 5.56
N ILE A 166 3.81 1.71 5.92
CA ILE A 166 3.69 2.73 6.97
C ILE A 166 4.11 2.16 8.33
N ILE A 167 3.62 0.97 8.70
CA ILE A 167 3.98 0.32 9.98
C ILE A 167 5.48 0.05 10.03
N ASN A 168 6.07 -0.51 8.96
CA ASN A 168 7.52 -0.73 8.89
C ASN A 168 8.32 0.57 8.97
N PHE A 169 7.83 1.65 8.38
CA PHE A 169 8.49 2.96 8.47
C PHE A 169 8.45 3.54 9.89
N ILE A 170 7.35 3.35 10.62
CA ILE A 170 7.25 3.75 12.03
C ILE A 170 8.22 2.92 12.87
N MET A 171 8.20 1.59 12.70
CA MET A 171 9.11 0.67 13.39
C MET A 171 10.58 0.98 13.09
N PHE A 172 10.89 1.39 11.85
CA PHE A 172 12.22 1.86 11.45
C PHE A 172 12.64 3.11 12.20
N GLY A 173 11.76 4.11 12.26
CA GLY A 173 12.02 5.35 12.98
C GLY A 173 12.37 5.07 14.44
N MET A 174 11.61 4.19 15.09
CA MET A 174 11.91 3.76 16.47
C MET A 174 13.25 3.04 16.58
N ALA A 175 13.54 2.08 15.70
CA ALA A 175 14.82 1.37 15.68
C ALA A 175 16.01 2.32 15.44
N LEU A 176 15.87 3.29 14.52
CA LEU A 176 16.90 4.27 14.23
C LEU A 176 17.18 5.17 15.44
N LEU A 177 16.14 5.62 16.15
CA LEU A 177 16.30 6.42 17.37
C LEU A 177 17.04 5.63 18.46
N ILE A 178 16.70 4.35 18.63
CA ILE A 178 17.38 3.45 19.59
C ILE A 178 18.84 3.26 19.20
N PHE A 179 19.11 2.99 17.91
CA PHE A 179 20.47 2.84 17.38
C PHE A 179 21.31 4.10 17.61
N LEU A 180 20.78 5.28 17.26
CA LEU A 180 21.47 6.55 17.47
C LEU A 180 21.72 6.79 18.95
N SER A 181 20.70 6.58 19.81
CA SER A 181 20.86 6.75 21.25
C SER A 181 21.95 5.84 21.82
N GLN A 182 21.99 4.56 21.41
CA GLN A 182 23.02 3.62 21.82
C GLN A 182 24.39 4.08 21.29
N ALA A 183 24.48 4.45 20.01
CA ALA A 183 25.73 4.81 19.37
C ALA A 183 26.36 6.08 19.98
N PHE A 184 25.54 7.10 20.27
CA PHE A 184 25.99 8.30 20.96
C PHE A 184 26.43 8.01 22.40
N HIS A 185 25.67 7.19 23.14
CA HIS A 185 26.01 6.83 24.52
C HIS A 185 27.35 6.08 24.58
N SER A 186 27.49 4.98 23.84
CA SER A 186 28.71 4.16 23.89
C SER A 186 29.94 4.91 23.33
N ALA A 187 29.77 5.79 22.34
CA ALA A 187 30.89 6.57 21.78
C ALA A 187 31.32 7.75 22.66
N MET A 188 30.39 8.40 23.38
CA MET A 188 30.70 9.50 24.32
C MET A 188 31.40 9.01 25.58
N PHE A 189 30.90 7.92 26.16
CA PHE A 189 31.38 7.46 27.47
C PHE A 189 32.49 6.40 27.37
N GLU A 190 32.79 5.90 26.16
CA GLU A 190 33.71 4.77 25.93
C GLU A 190 33.40 3.54 26.81
N THR A 191 32.14 3.40 27.26
CA THR A 191 31.65 2.27 28.06
C THR A 191 30.66 1.43 27.27
N SER A 192 30.58 0.15 27.62
CA SER A 192 29.64 -0.83 27.09
C SER A 192 29.04 -1.58 28.28
N ASP A 193 27.95 -1.01 28.79
CA ASP A 193 27.28 -1.47 30.00
C ASP A 193 26.03 -2.30 29.66
N LEU A 194 25.39 -2.85 30.70
CA LEU A 194 24.11 -3.58 30.59
C LEU A 194 23.03 -2.81 29.82
N LYS A 195 23.04 -1.47 29.88
CA LYS A 195 22.10 -0.61 29.15
C LYS A 195 22.29 -0.71 27.63
N ASP A 196 23.53 -0.66 27.15
CA ASP A 196 23.83 -0.76 25.72
C ASP A 196 23.50 -2.16 25.19
N LEU A 197 23.69 -3.19 26.03
CA LEU A 197 23.28 -4.56 25.70
C LEU A 197 21.76 -4.70 25.61
N ALA A 198 21.02 -4.06 26.53
CA ALA A 198 19.56 -4.03 26.47
C ALA A 198 19.06 -3.33 25.20
N LEU A 199 19.64 -2.17 24.83
CA LEU A 199 19.28 -1.46 23.60
C LEU A 199 19.60 -2.29 22.34
N TYR A 200 20.73 -3.01 22.32
CA TYR A 200 21.04 -3.96 21.27
C TYR A 200 20.00 -5.09 21.18
N CYS A 201 19.61 -5.70 22.30
CA CYS A 201 18.59 -6.75 22.32
C CYS A 201 17.22 -6.23 21.82
N VAL A 202 16.87 -4.98 22.14
CA VAL A 202 15.68 -4.33 21.59
C VAL A 202 15.81 -4.18 20.07
N LEU A 203 16.94 -3.70 19.55
CA LEU A 203 17.19 -3.61 18.09
C LEU A 203 17.04 -4.97 17.39
N VAL A 204 17.60 -6.03 17.96
CA VAL A 204 17.46 -7.40 17.43
C VAL A 204 15.99 -7.83 17.43
N SER A 205 15.24 -7.49 18.47
CA SER A 205 13.80 -7.79 18.56
C SER A 205 13.01 -7.04 17.47
N PHE A 206 13.33 -5.76 17.23
CA PHE A 206 12.76 -5.00 16.11
C PHE A 206 13.04 -5.65 14.75
N LEU A 207 14.29 -6.08 14.52
CA LEU A 207 14.66 -6.80 13.31
C LEU A 207 13.84 -8.08 13.13
N LEU A 208 13.72 -8.90 14.17
CA LEU A 208 12.96 -10.15 14.12
C LEU A 208 11.49 -9.92 13.82
N ILE A 209 10.85 -8.95 14.48
CA ILE A 209 9.46 -8.60 14.23
C ILE A 209 9.29 -8.14 12.78
N MET A 210 10.10 -7.20 12.31
CA MET A 210 10.02 -6.73 10.91
C MET A 210 10.22 -7.86 9.91
N PHE A 211 11.16 -8.76 10.17
CA PHE A 211 11.45 -9.89 9.29
C PHE A 211 10.29 -10.89 9.22
N ILE A 212 9.69 -11.22 10.37
CA ILE A 212 8.51 -12.10 10.42
C ILE A 212 7.34 -11.47 9.66
N VAL A 213 7.06 -10.18 9.88
CA VAL A 213 5.95 -9.50 9.19
C VAL A 213 6.22 -9.42 7.68
N ASP A 214 7.47 -9.17 7.24
CA ASP A 214 7.85 -9.21 5.80
C ASP A 214 7.60 -10.59 5.17
N LYS A 215 7.99 -11.67 5.87
CA LYS A 215 7.77 -13.04 5.39
C LYS A 215 6.29 -13.42 5.35
N LEU A 216 5.52 -13.07 6.37
CA LEU A 216 4.08 -13.29 6.41
C LEU A 216 3.36 -12.55 5.29
N LEU A 217 3.74 -11.31 5.02
CA LEU A 217 3.17 -10.52 3.92
C LEU A 217 3.51 -11.14 2.57
N SER A 218 4.77 -11.51 2.35
CA SER A 218 5.21 -12.17 1.12
C SER A 218 4.45 -13.47 0.87
N TYR A 219 4.31 -14.30 1.90
CA TYR A 219 3.54 -15.55 1.84
C TYR A 219 2.07 -15.29 1.50
N ARG A 220 1.44 -14.31 2.15
CA ARG A 220 0.04 -13.94 1.89
C ARG A 220 -0.16 -13.46 0.46
N ILE A 221 0.73 -12.62 -0.07
CA ILE A 221 0.66 -12.12 -1.44
C ILE A 221 0.74 -13.27 -2.44
N VAL A 222 1.69 -14.19 -2.27
CA VAL A 222 1.83 -15.36 -3.15
C VAL A 222 0.58 -16.25 -3.09
N ASN A 223 0.06 -16.50 -1.88
CA ASN A 223 -1.13 -17.33 -1.72
C ASN A 223 -2.38 -16.67 -2.34
N GLU A 224 -2.56 -15.36 -2.12
CA GLU A 224 -3.65 -14.61 -2.73
C GLU A 224 -3.50 -14.53 -4.25
N LEU A 225 -2.29 -14.38 -4.79
CA LEU A 225 -2.04 -14.37 -6.24
C LEU A 225 -2.35 -15.74 -6.87
N ASN A 226 -1.93 -16.83 -6.24
CA ASN A 226 -2.20 -18.20 -6.72
C ASN A 226 -3.71 -18.51 -6.74
N THR A 227 -4.44 -18.01 -5.75
CA THR A 227 -5.91 -18.12 -5.69
C THR A 227 -6.56 -17.21 -6.73
N ALA A 228 -6.13 -15.95 -6.79
CA ALA A 228 -6.65 -14.95 -7.71
C ALA A 228 -6.39 -15.30 -9.17
N GLN A 229 -5.25 -15.88 -9.56
CA GLN A 229 -5.00 -16.19 -10.98
C GLN A 229 -6.04 -17.14 -11.59
N LYS A 230 -6.61 -18.05 -10.79
CA LYS A 230 -7.67 -18.96 -11.24
C LYS A 230 -9.03 -18.28 -11.32
N GLU A 231 -9.35 -17.44 -10.34
CA GLU A 231 -10.69 -16.85 -10.19
C GLU A 231 -10.83 -15.47 -10.88
N TYR A 232 -9.74 -14.71 -10.97
CA TYR A 232 -9.70 -13.34 -11.48
C TYR A 232 -10.24 -13.24 -12.90
N LYS A 233 -9.74 -14.07 -13.83
CA LYS A 233 -10.17 -14.00 -15.23
C LYS A 233 -11.67 -14.30 -15.38
N VAL A 234 -12.19 -15.21 -14.57
CA VAL A 234 -13.62 -15.57 -14.58
C VAL A 234 -14.45 -14.43 -14.00
N TYR A 235 -14.01 -13.88 -12.88
CA TYR A 235 -14.69 -12.78 -12.21
C TYR A 235 -14.67 -11.48 -13.03
N GLU A 236 -13.52 -11.10 -13.57
CA GLU A 236 -13.35 -9.96 -14.48
C GLU A 236 -14.22 -10.10 -15.73
N LYS A 237 -14.24 -11.30 -16.35
CA LYS A 237 -15.10 -11.57 -17.50
C LYS A 237 -16.59 -11.44 -17.14
N THR A 238 -16.97 -11.90 -15.95
CA THR A 238 -18.35 -11.82 -15.46
C THR A 238 -18.76 -10.36 -15.22
N LEU A 239 -17.93 -9.58 -14.55
CA LEU A 239 -18.15 -8.14 -14.33
C LEU A 239 -18.21 -7.37 -15.66
N ASN A 240 -17.29 -7.64 -16.59
CA ASN A 240 -17.33 -7.03 -17.92
C ASN A 240 -18.62 -7.37 -18.66
N GLY A 241 -19.09 -8.63 -18.57
CA GLY A 241 -20.38 -9.03 -19.14
C GLY A 241 -21.55 -8.26 -18.54
N GLN A 242 -21.56 -8.08 -17.20
CA GLN A 242 -22.58 -7.28 -16.51
C GLN A 242 -22.52 -5.82 -16.93
N PHE A 243 -21.33 -5.22 -16.96
CA PHE A 243 -21.13 -3.84 -17.40
C PHE A 243 -21.63 -3.62 -18.83
N VAL A 244 -21.27 -4.50 -19.77
CA VAL A 244 -21.73 -4.40 -21.17
C VAL A 244 -23.25 -4.48 -21.26
N LYS A 245 -23.88 -5.40 -20.50
CA LYS A 245 -25.33 -5.54 -20.47
C LYS A 245 -26.01 -4.29 -19.93
N GLU A 246 -25.57 -3.79 -18.78
CA GLU A 246 -26.16 -2.60 -18.14
C GLU A 246 -25.90 -1.33 -18.95
N ASN A 247 -24.71 -1.19 -19.54
CA ASN A 247 -24.39 -0.05 -20.39
C ASN A 247 -25.22 -0.05 -21.69
N LYS A 248 -25.52 -1.23 -22.26
CA LYS A 248 -26.41 -1.36 -23.41
C LYS A 248 -27.83 -0.93 -23.05
N GLN A 249 -28.37 -1.42 -21.93
CA GLN A 249 -29.69 -1.01 -21.42
C GLN A 249 -29.74 0.51 -21.18
N TYR A 250 -28.72 1.06 -20.52
CA TYR A 250 -28.61 2.51 -20.29
C TYR A 250 -28.59 3.30 -21.60
N SER A 251 -27.79 2.88 -22.57
CA SER A 251 -27.67 3.57 -23.87
C SER A 251 -28.99 3.53 -24.67
N GLU A 252 -29.66 2.37 -24.68
CA GLU A 252 -30.96 2.21 -25.35
C GLU A 252 -32.06 3.04 -24.68
N LEU A 253 -32.06 3.12 -23.35
CA LEU A 253 -32.98 3.92 -22.56
C LEU A 253 -32.79 5.42 -22.85
N ILE A 254 -31.56 5.93 -22.76
CA ILE A 254 -31.24 7.34 -23.04
C ILE A 254 -31.67 7.73 -24.45
N LYS A 255 -31.37 6.89 -25.45
CA LYS A 255 -31.78 7.14 -26.84
C LYS A 255 -33.31 7.20 -26.99
N SER A 256 -34.02 6.31 -26.30
CA SER A 256 -35.49 6.27 -26.35
C SER A 256 -36.11 7.49 -25.65
N ILE A 257 -35.56 7.93 -24.52
CA ILE A 257 -35.99 9.13 -23.81
C ILE A 257 -35.71 10.40 -24.63
N LEU A 258 -34.54 10.51 -25.27
CA LEU A 258 -34.21 11.66 -26.12
C LEU A 258 -35.18 11.78 -27.31
N ASN A 259 -35.51 10.66 -27.94
CA ASN A 259 -36.51 10.63 -29.02
C ASN A 259 -37.89 11.06 -28.51
N TYR A 260 -38.32 10.52 -27.35
CA TYR A 260 -39.58 10.89 -26.71
C TYR A 260 -39.65 12.40 -26.39
N ASN A 261 -38.63 12.94 -25.71
CA ASN A 261 -38.57 14.36 -25.35
C ASN A 261 -38.59 15.28 -26.58
N THR A 262 -37.91 14.88 -27.67
CA THR A 262 -37.86 15.67 -28.91
C THR A 262 -39.22 15.71 -29.60
N LEU A 263 -39.92 14.57 -29.67
CA LEU A 263 -41.28 14.49 -30.22
C LEU A 263 -42.28 15.29 -29.36
N ASN A 264 -42.18 15.19 -28.03
CA ASN A 264 -43.08 15.86 -27.09
C ASN A 264 -43.00 17.40 -27.16
N ASN A 265 -41.88 17.96 -27.65
CA ASN A 265 -41.70 19.41 -27.80
C ASN A 265 -42.21 19.98 -29.13
N THR A 266 -42.70 19.15 -30.06
CA THR A 266 -43.18 19.60 -31.38
C THR A 266 -44.71 19.69 -31.45
N LYS A 267 -45.25 20.54 -32.34
CA LYS A 267 -46.71 20.67 -32.53
C LYS A 267 -47.32 19.34 -32.93
N VAL A 268 -48.24 18.85 -32.09
CA VAL A 268 -48.78 17.49 -32.12
C VAL A 268 -49.74 17.27 -33.30
N THR A 269 -49.41 16.32 -34.16
CA THR A 269 -50.31 15.69 -35.15
C THR A 269 -50.67 14.28 -34.68
N GLU A 270 -51.78 13.70 -35.14
CA GLU A 270 -52.22 12.34 -34.73
C GLU A 270 -51.13 11.26 -34.95
N ALA A 271 -50.40 11.33 -36.07
CA ALA A 271 -49.28 10.43 -36.37
C ALA A 271 -48.09 10.58 -35.39
N GLN A 272 -47.96 11.72 -34.70
CA GLN A 272 -46.96 11.91 -33.65
C GLN A 272 -47.42 11.38 -32.29
N ILE A 273 -48.74 11.37 -32.03
CA ILE A 273 -49.32 10.77 -30.82
C ILE A 273 -49.05 9.27 -30.80
N GLU A 274 -49.28 8.59 -31.93
CA GLU A 274 -49.00 7.15 -32.05
C GLU A 274 -47.51 6.83 -31.83
N LYS A 275 -46.61 7.65 -32.40
CA LYS A 275 -45.16 7.53 -32.19
C LYS A 275 -44.73 7.82 -30.74
N LEU A 276 -45.37 8.79 -30.07
CA LEU A 276 -45.13 9.09 -28.65
C LEU A 276 -45.48 7.89 -27.77
N GLU A 277 -46.63 7.25 -28.01
CA GLU A 277 -47.07 6.09 -27.25
C GLU A 277 -46.15 4.88 -27.51
N GLN A 278 -45.66 4.70 -28.74
CA GLN A 278 -44.63 3.68 -29.06
C GLN A 278 -43.33 3.92 -28.29
N HIS A 279 -42.83 5.17 -28.24
CA HIS A 279 -41.62 5.50 -27.49
C HIS A 279 -41.80 5.36 -25.98
N LYS A 280 -42.96 5.75 -25.44
CA LYS A 280 -43.33 5.54 -24.04
C LYS A 280 -43.35 4.06 -23.68
N ASN A 281 -44.01 3.23 -24.48
CA ASN A 281 -44.05 1.78 -24.27
C ASN A 281 -42.65 1.15 -24.31
N LYS A 282 -41.80 1.61 -25.24
CA LYS A 282 -40.41 1.17 -25.33
C LYS A 282 -39.59 1.58 -24.10
N ILE A 283 -39.77 2.80 -23.58
CA ILE A 283 -39.13 3.25 -22.34
C ILE A 283 -39.57 2.38 -21.17
N LEU A 284 -40.88 2.15 -21.02
CA LEU A 284 -41.43 1.28 -19.96
C LEU A 284 -40.95 -0.16 -20.07
N GLU A 285 -40.78 -0.69 -21.29
CA GLU A 285 -40.24 -2.04 -21.52
C GLU A 285 -38.75 -2.15 -21.11
N ILE A 286 -37.93 -1.14 -21.42
CA ILE A 286 -36.52 -1.11 -21.02
C ILE A 286 -36.37 -0.94 -19.49
N LEU A 287 -37.34 -0.30 -18.83
CA LEU A 287 -37.35 -0.04 -17.39
C LEU A 287 -37.95 -1.17 -16.53
N LYS A 288 -38.61 -2.17 -17.15
CA LYS A 288 -39.13 -3.37 -16.49
C LYS A 288 -37.99 -4.32 -16.10
#